data_AF-A0A2D9C9J4-F1
#
_entry.id   AF-A0A2D9C9J4-F1
#
_cell.length_a   1.000
_cell.length_b   1.000
_cell.length_c   1.000
_cell.angle_alpha   90.00
_cell.angle_beta   90.00
_cell.angle_gamma   90.00
#
_symmetry.space_group_name_H-M   'P 1'
#
loop_
_entity.id
_entity.type
_entity.pdbx_description
1 polymer ?
#
loop_
_entity_poly.entity_id
_entity_poly.type
_entity_poly.pdbx_seq_one_letter_code
_entity_poly.pdbx_strand_id
1 'polypeptide(L)'
;MLTNMKKSVKLYSHENVLEEFYSALADKDGKRILEQVHIPKSDVFYVRAAIETDTGVRYTLDRVERAMYLEGMLNRRDVFEPDVPREWET
;
A
#
# COMPACT_ATOMS: atom_id res chain seq x y z
N MET A 1 -6.80 -32.81 15.35
CA MET A 1 -7.25 -31.49 14.87
C MET A 1 -6.02 -30.78 14.29
N LEU A 2 -5.90 -30.69 12.96
CA LEU A 2 -4.82 -29.95 12.30
C LEU A 2 -5.32 -28.53 12.02
N THR A 3 -4.84 -27.57 12.82
CA THR A 3 -5.14 -26.15 12.62
C THR A 3 -4.32 -25.67 11.42
N ASN A 4 -4.97 -25.43 10.28
CA ASN A 4 -4.33 -24.85 9.11
C ASN A 4 -4.00 -23.38 9.44
N MET A 5 -2.76 -23.12 9.87
CA MET A 5 -2.29 -21.77 10.15
C MET A 5 -2.22 -21.01 8.82
N LYS A 6 -3.17 -20.11 8.59
CA LYS A 6 -3.25 -19.29 7.37
C LYS A 6 -1.97 -18.47 7.29
N LYS A 7 -1.06 -18.81 6.37
CA LYS A 7 0.13 -17.98 6.11
C LYS A 7 -0.37 -16.61 5.62
N SER A 8 -0.22 -15.58 6.46
CA SER A 8 -0.43 -14.21 6.04
C SER A 8 0.75 -13.78 5.18
N VAL A 9 0.49 -13.43 3.93
CA VAL A 9 1.51 -12.79 3.10
C VAL A 9 1.74 -11.40 3.69
N LYS A 10 2.98 -11.09 4.09
CA LYS A 10 3.36 -9.73 4.46
C LYS A 10 3.51 -8.95 3.17
N LEU A 11 2.63 -7.97 2.98
CA LEU A 11 2.78 -7.03 1.88
C LEU A 11 3.74 -5.92 2.31
N TYR A 12 4.48 -5.36 1.37
CA TYR A 12 5.32 -4.18 1.60
C TYR A 12 4.73 -3.00 0.83
N SER A 13 4.61 -1.85 1.50
CA SER A 13 4.21 -0.57 0.92
C SER A 13 5.45 0.31 0.78
N HIS A 14 5.77 0.73 -0.43
CA HIS A 14 6.94 1.58 -0.73
C HIS A 14 6.54 2.77 -1.60
N GLU A 15 7.28 3.87 -1.50
CA GLU A 15 7.03 5.08 -2.29
C GLU A 15 7.39 4.92 -3.78
N ASN A 16 8.32 4.01 -4.08
CA ASN A 16 8.82 3.71 -5.43
C ASN A 16 8.24 2.41 -6.00
N VAL A 17 6.90 2.27 -5.94
CA VAL A 17 6.15 1.05 -6.32
C VAL A 17 6.56 0.45 -7.67
N LEU A 18 6.78 1.29 -8.69
CA LEU A 18 7.12 0.81 -10.04
C LEU A 18 8.53 0.21 -10.12
N GLU A 19 9.52 0.85 -9.49
CA GLU A 19 10.90 0.36 -9.49
C GLU A 19 10.99 -0.99 -8.79
N GLU A 20 10.29 -1.14 -7.67
CA GLU A 20 10.22 -2.41 -6.96
C GLU A 20 9.49 -3.48 -7.74
N PHE A 21 8.38 -3.12 -8.39
CA PHE A 21 7.64 -4.06 -9.23
C PHE A 21 8.51 -4.60 -10.37
N TYR A 22 9.25 -3.74 -11.08
CA TYR A 22 10.14 -4.19 -12.14
C TYR A 22 11.37 -4.92 -11.61
N SER A 23 11.91 -4.52 -10.46
CA SER A 23 13.02 -5.23 -9.79
C SER A 23 12.58 -6.64 -9.38
N ALA A 24 11.37 -6.77 -8.83
CA ALA A 24 10.76 -8.05 -8.48
C ALA A 24 10.60 -8.94 -9.72
N LEU A 25 10.11 -8.40 -10.84
CA LEU A 25 9.98 -9.15 -12.09
C LEU A 25 11.31 -9.62 -12.67
N ALA A 26 12.38 -8.83 -12.50
CA ALA A 26 13.70 -9.15 -13.01
C ALA A 26 14.42 -10.24 -12.18
N ASP A 27 13.98 -10.47 -10.94
CA ASP A 27 14.56 -11.48 -10.05
C ASP A 27 14.09 -12.90 -10.41
N LYS A 28 14.97 -13.91 -10.26
CA LYS A 28 14.68 -15.32 -10.56
C LYS A 28 13.59 -15.90 -9.65
N ASP A 29 13.42 -15.32 -8.46
CA ASP A 29 12.34 -15.63 -7.51
C ASP A 29 11.13 -14.69 -7.64
N GLY A 30 11.03 -13.92 -8.73
CA GLY A 30 10.13 -12.78 -8.89
C GLY A 30 8.65 -13.07 -8.64
N LYS A 31 8.20 -14.31 -8.86
CA LYS A 31 6.82 -14.73 -8.54
C LYS A 31 6.49 -14.61 -7.05
N ARG A 32 7.45 -14.87 -6.15
CA ARG A 32 7.27 -14.77 -4.69
C ARG A 32 7.24 -13.31 -4.21
N ILE A 33 7.99 -12.45 -4.88
CA ILE A 33 8.09 -11.02 -4.53
C ILE A 33 6.85 -10.28 -5.01
N LEU A 34 6.33 -10.61 -6.20
CA LEU A 34 5.08 -10.04 -6.71
C LEU A 34 3.87 -10.32 -5.81
N GLU A 35 3.83 -11.47 -5.13
CA GLU A 35 2.80 -11.78 -4.14
C GLU A 35 2.92 -10.93 -2.86
N GLN A 36 4.08 -10.33 -2.62
CA GLN A 36 4.44 -9.58 -1.40
C GLN A 36 4.45 -8.05 -1.58
N VAL A 37 4.21 -7.53 -2.79
CA VAL A 37 4.19 -6.08 -3.01
C VAL A 37 2.75 -5.56 -2.91
N HIS A 38 2.50 -4.61 -2.00
CA HIS A 38 1.25 -3.87 -2.02
C HIS A 38 1.33 -2.81 -3.12
N ILE A 39 0.37 -2.85 -4.05
CA ILE A 39 0.25 -1.85 -5.10
C ILE A 39 -0.99 -1.01 -4.78
N PRO A 40 -0.82 0.25 -4.32
CA PRO A 40 -1.94 1.15 -4.08
C PRO A 40 -2.80 1.35 -5.32
N LYS A 41 -4.08 1.68 -5.12
CA LYS A 41 -4.99 2.03 -6.22
C LYS A 41 -4.51 3.30 -6.93
N SER A 42 -4.81 3.42 -8.23
CA SER A 42 -4.49 4.61 -9.03
C SER A 42 -4.97 5.91 -8.38
N ASP A 43 -6.14 5.88 -7.75
CA ASP A 43 -6.75 7.06 -7.12
C ASP A 43 -5.87 7.62 -5.99
N VAL A 44 -5.15 6.76 -5.26
CA VAL A 44 -4.19 7.18 -4.22
C VAL A 44 -3.10 8.07 -4.81
N PHE A 45 -2.58 7.71 -5.99
CA PHE A 45 -1.55 8.50 -6.68
C PHE A 45 -2.10 9.86 -7.13
N TYR A 46 -3.32 9.89 -7.68
CA TYR A 46 -3.95 11.13 -8.12
C TYR A 46 -4.29 12.06 -6.96
N VAL A 47 -4.84 11.51 -5.88
CA VAL A 47 -5.15 12.29 -4.67
C VAL A 47 -3.88 12.84 -4.03
N ARG A 48 -2.79 12.05 -3.94
CA ARG A 48 -1.50 12.55 -3.46
C ARG A 48 -1.01 13.74 -4.29
N ALA A 49 -1.05 13.62 -5.62
CA ALA A 49 -0.64 14.70 -6.51
C ALA A 49 -1.52 15.96 -6.37
N ALA A 50 -2.83 15.78 -6.19
CA ALA A 50 -3.75 16.88 -5.93
C ALA A 50 -3.42 17.59 -4.61
N ILE A 51 -3.17 16.84 -3.52
CA ILE A 51 -2.79 17.40 -2.22
C ILE A 51 -1.46 18.15 -2.32
N GLU A 52 -0.46 17.58 -2.99
CA GLU A 52 0.85 18.23 -3.19
C GLU A 52 0.72 19.52 -3.99
N THR A 53 -0.16 19.56 -5.01
CA THR A 53 -0.41 20.75 -5.83
C THR A 53 -1.14 21.84 -5.05
N ASP A 54 -2.14 21.49 -4.26
CA ASP A 54 -2.98 22.44 -3.52
C ASP A 54 -2.27 23.00 -2.28
N THR A 55 -1.50 22.17 -1.58
CA THR A 55 -0.91 22.51 -0.28
C THR A 55 0.60 22.72 -0.31
N GLY A 56 1.29 22.28 -1.37
CA GLY A 56 2.75 22.22 -1.44
C GLY A 56 3.37 21.10 -0.59
N VAL A 57 2.56 20.28 0.10
CA VAL A 57 3.05 19.21 0.99
C VAL A 57 2.92 17.86 0.30
N ARG A 58 4.03 17.14 0.19
CA ARG A 58 4.07 15.77 -0.34
C ARG A 58 4.00 14.75 0.79
N TYR A 59 2.85 14.09 0.93
CA TYR A 59 2.67 12.97 1.85
C TYR A 59 3.11 11.63 1.23
N THR A 60 3.35 10.64 2.08
CA THR A 60 3.59 9.24 1.66
C THR A 60 2.32 8.61 1.07
N LEU A 61 2.48 7.60 0.20
CA LEU A 61 1.36 6.84 -0.34
C LEU A 61 0.56 6.16 0.77
N ASP A 62 1.23 5.58 1.77
CA ASP A 62 0.57 4.97 2.93
C ASP A 62 -0.34 5.98 3.66
N ARG A 63 0.15 7.21 3.87
CA ARG A 63 -0.61 8.24 4.57
C ARG A 63 -1.84 8.67 3.79
N VAL A 64 -1.72 8.82 2.47
CA VAL A 64 -2.84 9.18 1.60
C VAL A 64 -3.84 8.02 1.50
N GLU A 65 -3.37 6.79 1.28
CA GLU A 65 -4.22 5.60 1.23
C GLU A 65 -4.98 5.38 2.54
N ARG A 66 -4.29 5.53 3.68
CA ARG A 66 -4.90 5.42 5.01
C ARG A 66 -5.97 6.48 5.23
N ALA A 67 -5.71 7.74 4.88
CA ALA A 67 -6.69 8.80 4.97
C ALA A 67 -7.92 8.51 4.08
N MET A 68 -7.70 8.14 2.81
CA MET A 68 -8.78 7.77 1.89
C MET A 68 -9.61 6.58 2.42
N TYR A 69 -8.99 5.61 3.10
CA TYR A 69 -9.71 4.51 3.73
C TYR A 69 -10.57 4.97 4.91
N LEU A 70 -10.02 5.78 5.81
CA LEU A 70 -10.73 6.30 6.99
C LEU A 70 -11.93 7.18 6.58
N GLU A 71 -11.80 7.92 5.48
CA GLU A 71 -12.87 8.73 4.88
C GLU A 71 -13.88 7.90 4.04
N GLY A 72 -13.72 6.58 3.97
CA GLY A 72 -14.65 5.68 3.28
C GLY A 72 -14.54 5.67 1.74
N MET A 73 -13.47 6.22 1.18
CA MET A 73 -13.24 6.26 -0.28
C MET A 73 -12.65 4.95 -0.83
N LEU A 74 -11.98 4.17 0.02
CA LEU A 74 -11.39 2.88 -0.36
C LEU A 74 -12.04 1.72 0.40
N ASN A 75 -12.20 0.58 -0.27
CA ASN A 75 -12.64 -0.63 0.41
C ASN A 75 -11.48 -1.21 1.22
N ARG A 76 -11.82 -1.80 2.37
CA ARG A 76 -10.88 -2.52 3.24
C ARG A 76 -9.92 -3.48 2.54
N ARG A 77 -10.39 -4.19 1.50
CA ARG A 77 -9.59 -5.18 0.77
C ARG A 77 -8.50 -4.56 -0.12
N ASP A 78 -8.61 -3.27 -0.42
CA ASP A 78 -7.75 -2.54 -1.34
C ASP A 78 -6.67 -1.73 -0.60
N VAL A 79 -6.60 -1.85 0.74
CA VAL A 79 -5.78 -1.00 1.62
C VAL A 79 -4.73 -1.83 2.33
N PHE A 80 -3.52 -1.29 2.44
CA PHE A 80 -2.45 -1.92 3.18
C PHE A 80 -2.72 -1.89 4.69
N GLU A 81 -2.76 -3.07 5.31
CA GLU A 81 -2.96 -3.22 6.77
C GLU A 81 -4.10 -2.34 7.34
N PRO A 82 -5.36 -2.56 6.92
CA PRO A 82 -6.47 -1.65 7.21
C PRO A 82 -6.86 -1.58 8.70
N ASP A 83 -6.44 -2.54 9.50
CA ASP A 83 -6.72 -2.60 10.95
C ASP A 83 -5.59 -2.07 11.82
N VAL A 84 -4.46 -1.73 11.22
CA VAL A 84 -3.27 -1.29 11.96
C VAL A 84 -3.31 0.25 12.03
N PRO A 85 -3.55 0.85 13.20
CA PRO A 85 -3.43 2.30 13.34
C PRO A 85 -1.99 2.73 13.12
N ARG A 86 -1.78 3.85 12.43
CA ARG A 86 -0.45 4.44 12.24
C ARG A 86 -0.08 5.32 13.44
N GLU A 87 1.21 5.48 13.72
CA GLU A 87 1.71 6.25 14.88
C GLU A 87 1.26 7.72 14.89
N TRP A 88 0.95 8.28 13.74
CA TRP A 88 0.51 9.67 13.59
C TRP A 88 -1.02 9.88 13.69
N GLU A 89 -1.80 8.81 13.92
CA GLU A 89 -3.26 8.88 14.11
C GLU A 89 -3.67 9.25 15.56
N THR A 90 -2.73 9.31 16.50
CA THR A 90 -2.95 9.58 17.93
C THR A 90 -2.56 10.98 18.37
#